data_AF-A0A924AZJ8-F1
#
_entry.id   AF-A0A924AZJ8-F1
#
_cell.length_a   1.000
_cell.length_b   1.000
_cell.length_c   1.000
_cell.angle_alpha   90.00
_cell.angle_beta   90.00
_cell.angle_gamma   90.00
#
_symmetry.space_group_name_H-M   'P 1'
#
loop_
_entity.id
_entity.type
_entity.pdbx_description
1 polymer ?
#
loop_
_entity_poly.entity_id
_entity_poly.type
_entity_poly.pdbx_seq_one_letter_code
_entity_poly.pdbx_strand_id
1 'polypeptide(L)'
;YSSQVSTYKYWVGVSGAAGADTYSARPGYSEHQTGLAFDVADSAGAYPLDSFKKTSQYQWLLANAANYGFIQRYYAGYTSITGYTAEEWHYRYVGVAVAKDMASKGIKTLEQYWGVSGGDYF
;
A
#
# COMPACT_ATOMS: atom_id res chain seq x y z
N TYR A 1 15.65 -4.42 1.53
CA TYR A 1 15.76 -5.20 2.78
C TYR A 1 16.40 -4.40 3.91
N SER A 2 17.69 -4.03 3.87
CA SER A 2 18.39 -3.40 4.99
C SER A 2 17.74 -2.09 5.49
N SER A 3 17.23 -1.25 4.59
CA SER A 3 16.48 -0.05 5.00
C SER A 3 15.23 -0.40 5.82
N GLN A 4 14.51 -1.46 5.44
CA GLN A 4 13.33 -1.93 6.18
C GLN A 4 13.69 -2.47 7.57
N VAL A 5 14.87 -3.08 7.73
CA VAL A 5 15.38 -3.49 9.06
C VAL A 5 15.49 -2.28 9.98
N SER A 6 16.09 -1.19 9.49
CA SER A 6 16.21 0.05 10.27
C SER A 6 14.86 0.70 10.55
N THR A 7 13.97 0.79 9.56
CA THR A 7 12.63 1.37 9.72
C THR A 7 11.78 0.60 10.73
N TYR A 8 11.74 -0.73 10.60
CA TYR A 8 10.98 -1.56 11.53
C TYR A 8 11.54 -1.48 12.95
N LYS A 9 12.88 -1.55 13.11
CA LYS A 9 13.53 -1.39 14.42
C LYS A 9 13.22 -0.04 15.07
N TYR A 10 13.16 1.04 14.29
CA TYR A 10 12.74 2.35 14.78
C TYR A 10 11.32 2.30 15.35
N TRP A 11 10.35 1.77 14.60
CA TRP A 11 8.96 1.69 15.05
C TRP A 11 8.76 0.78 16.26
N VAL A 12 9.53 -0.31 16.37
CA VAL A 12 9.57 -1.14 17.58
C VAL A 12 10.01 -0.31 18.79
N GLY A 13 11.02 0.57 18.62
CA GLY A 13 11.46 1.47 19.68
C GLY A 13 10.41 2.52 20.08
N VAL A 14 9.60 2.98 19.13
CA VAL A 14 8.56 4.00 19.36
C VAL A 14 7.30 3.41 20.02
N SER A 15 6.91 2.19 19.63
CA SER A 15 5.56 1.66 19.89
C SER A 15 5.50 0.20 20.36
N GLY A 16 6.66 -0.43 20.55
CA GLY A 16 6.76 -1.87 20.77
C GLY A 16 6.53 -2.69 19.49
N ALA A 17 6.78 -4.00 19.56
CA ALA A 17 6.65 -4.88 18.40
C ALA A 17 5.21 -4.97 17.88
N ALA A 18 4.23 -5.11 18.77
CA ALA A 18 2.82 -5.17 18.39
C ALA A 18 2.36 -3.87 17.72
N GLY A 19 2.84 -2.71 18.17
CA GLY A 19 2.58 -1.44 17.50
C GLY A 19 3.24 -1.38 16.12
N ALA A 20 4.53 -1.71 16.04
CA ALA A 20 5.28 -1.71 14.79
C ALA A 20 4.68 -2.65 13.72
N ASP A 21 4.12 -3.79 14.13
CA ASP A 21 3.43 -4.72 13.22
C ASP A 21 2.13 -4.12 12.62
N THR A 22 1.57 -3.04 13.18
CA THR A 22 0.34 -2.41 12.68
C THR A 22 0.56 -1.24 11.70
N TYR A 23 1.64 -0.46 11.85
CA TYR A 23 1.94 0.70 10.98
C TYR A 23 3.28 0.58 10.23
N SER A 24 3.99 -0.53 10.40
CA SER A 24 5.19 -0.85 9.64
C SER A 24 5.12 -2.29 9.13
N ALA A 25 6.16 -2.71 8.41
CA ALA A 25 6.27 -4.06 7.88
C ALA A 25 7.57 -4.69 8.36
N ARG A 26 7.51 -5.97 8.73
CA ARG A 26 8.72 -6.74 9.03
C ARG A 26 9.63 -6.78 7.78
N PRO A 27 10.96 -6.79 7.94
CA PRO A 27 11.88 -6.86 6.80
C PRO A 27 11.62 -8.11 5.95
N GLY A 28 11.47 -7.93 4.63
CA GLY A 28 11.07 -9.00 3.71
C GLY A 28 9.56 -9.10 3.47
N TYR A 29 8.72 -8.41 4.26
CA TYR A 29 7.27 -8.40 4.09
C TYR A 29 6.74 -7.11 3.46
N SER A 30 7.57 -6.06 3.35
CA SER A 30 7.20 -4.80 2.68
C SER A 30 7.25 -4.92 1.15
N GLU A 31 6.17 -4.51 0.47
CA GLU A 31 6.15 -4.42 -0.99
C GLU A 31 7.17 -3.41 -1.55
N HIS A 32 7.58 -2.39 -0.78
CA HIS A 32 8.61 -1.42 -1.22
C HIS A 32 9.94 -2.11 -1.56
N GLN A 33 10.22 -3.27 -0.98
CA GLN A 33 11.40 -4.06 -1.31
C GLN A 33 11.38 -4.60 -2.76
N THR A 34 10.22 -4.68 -3.40
CA THR A 34 10.12 -5.10 -4.81
C THR A 34 10.61 -4.03 -5.78
N GLY A 35 10.68 -2.76 -5.36
CA GLY A 35 10.93 -1.62 -6.25
C GLY A 35 9.74 -1.25 -7.15
N LEU A 36 8.57 -1.85 -6.91
CA LEU A 36 7.34 -1.62 -7.69
C LEU A 36 6.23 -0.93 -6.88
N ALA A 37 6.47 -0.65 -5.61
CA ALA A 37 5.56 0.08 -4.74
C ALA A 37 6.10 1.48 -4.44
N PHE A 38 5.19 2.46 -4.39
CA PHE A 38 5.52 3.87 -4.23
C PHE A 38 4.48 4.54 -3.34
N ASP A 39 4.97 5.29 -2.35
CA ASP A 39 4.14 6.17 -1.54
C ASP A 39 4.07 7.55 -2.19
N VAL A 40 2.86 8.05 -2.42
CA VAL A 40 2.61 9.37 -3.02
C VAL A 40 2.18 10.36 -1.95
N ALA A 41 2.92 11.46 -1.86
CA ALA A 41 2.57 12.60 -1.01
C ALA A 41 2.16 13.81 -1.87
N ASP A 42 1.54 14.81 -1.25
CA ASP A 42 1.30 16.07 -1.93
C ASP A 42 2.62 16.86 -2.14
N SER A 43 2.59 17.87 -3.02
CA SER A 43 3.77 18.68 -3.34
C SER A 43 4.26 19.56 -2.18
N ALA A 44 3.46 19.70 -1.11
CA ALA A 44 3.87 20.38 0.11
C ALA A 44 4.68 19.44 1.04
N GLY A 45 4.81 18.16 0.68
CA GLY A 45 5.43 17.14 1.52
C GLY A 45 4.65 16.96 2.83
N ALA A 46 3.34 17.21 2.81
CA ALA A 46 2.54 17.25 4.01
C ALA A 46 2.46 15.86 4.65
N TYR A 47 3.22 15.72 5.74
CA TYR A 47 2.95 14.71 6.75
C TYR A 47 1.77 15.19 7.63
N PRO A 48 0.84 14.29 8.02
CA PRO A 48 0.84 12.86 7.75
C PRO A 48 0.30 12.51 6.36
N LEU A 49 0.79 11.40 5.80
CA LEU A 49 0.32 10.84 4.52
C LEU A 49 -1.19 10.54 4.53
N ASP A 50 -1.79 10.31 5.70
CA ASP A 50 -3.25 10.18 5.90
C ASP A 50 -4.07 11.37 5.38
N SER A 51 -3.45 12.55 5.27
CA SER A 51 -4.10 13.72 4.70
C SER A 51 -4.22 13.64 3.17
N PHE A 52 -3.42 12.81 2.52
CA PHE A 52 -3.35 12.67 1.06
C PHE A 52 -4.71 12.34 0.45
N LYS A 53 -5.54 11.54 1.13
CA LYS A 53 -6.88 11.16 0.67
C LYS A 53 -7.85 12.32 0.44
N LYS A 54 -7.56 13.49 1.02
CA LYS A 54 -8.37 14.71 0.90
C LYS A 54 -7.95 15.59 -0.28
N THR A 55 -6.87 15.23 -0.96
CA THR A 55 -6.28 16.05 -2.03
C THR A 55 -6.93 15.76 -3.38
N SER A 56 -6.82 16.72 -4.32
CA SER A 56 -7.25 16.51 -5.70
C SER A 56 -6.34 15.52 -6.44
N GLN A 57 -5.07 15.40 -6.03
CA GLN A 57 -4.10 14.44 -6.54
C GLN A 57 -4.54 13.00 -6.24
N TYR A 58 -5.03 12.72 -5.04
CA TYR A 58 -5.59 11.41 -4.71
C TYR A 58 -6.83 11.09 -5.56
N GLN A 59 -7.75 12.04 -5.73
CA GLN A 59 -8.92 11.85 -6.60
C GLN A 59 -8.50 11.57 -8.06
N TRP A 60 -7.47 12.27 -8.54
CA TRP A 60 -6.92 12.01 -9.86
C TRP A 60 -6.34 10.59 -9.97
N LEU A 61 -5.57 10.13 -8.98
CA LEU A 61 -5.01 8.78 -8.97
C LEU A 61 -6.09 7.70 -8.93
N LEU A 62 -7.16 7.87 -8.15
CA LEU A 62 -8.29 6.93 -8.14
C LEU A 62 -8.91 6.76 -9.54
N ALA A 63 -8.98 7.82 -10.33
CA ALA A 63 -9.52 7.79 -11.68
C ALA A 63 -8.50 7.36 -12.76
N ASN A 64 -7.20 7.55 -12.53
CA ASN A 64 -6.19 7.47 -13.59
C ASN A 64 -5.07 6.46 -13.37
N ALA A 65 -4.79 6.01 -12.14
CA ALA A 65 -3.63 5.17 -11.83
C ALA A 65 -3.58 3.90 -12.71
N ALA A 66 -4.73 3.29 -12.97
CA ALA A 66 -4.83 2.10 -13.82
C ALA A 66 -4.38 2.34 -15.27
N ASN A 67 -4.51 3.57 -15.80
CA ASN A 67 -4.00 3.92 -17.12
C ASN A 67 -2.48 3.82 -17.23
N TYR A 68 -1.79 3.91 -16.09
CA TYR A 68 -0.34 3.85 -15.98
C TYR A 68 0.14 2.53 -15.36
N GLY A 69 -0.75 1.56 -15.15
CA GLY A 69 -0.41 0.25 -14.60
C GLY A 69 -0.27 0.21 -13.08
N PHE A 70 -0.79 1.22 -12.37
CA PHE A 70 -0.79 1.27 -10.91
C PHE A 70 -2.18 1.00 -10.34
N ILE A 71 -2.18 0.44 -9.14
CA ILE A 71 -3.35 0.31 -8.28
C ILE A 71 -3.06 0.95 -6.92
N GLN A 72 -4.06 1.51 -6.25
CA GLN A 72 -3.95 1.68 -4.79
C GLN A 72 -3.96 0.28 -4.17
N ARG A 73 -2.91 -0.05 -3.40
CA ARG A 73 -2.68 -1.42 -2.98
C ARG A 73 -3.51 -1.83 -1.75
N TYR A 74 -3.70 -0.90 -0.83
CA TYR A 74 -4.33 -1.12 0.47
C TYR A 74 -5.55 -0.20 0.64
N TYR A 75 -6.72 -0.74 0.34
CA TYR A 75 -8.00 -0.05 0.52
C TYR A 75 -8.57 -0.25 1.93
N ALA A 76 -9.28 0.77 2.44
CA ALA A 76 -10.08 0.64 3.65
C ALA A 76 -11.12 -0.50 3.53
N GLY A 77 -11.23 -1.31 4.58
CA GLY A 77 -12.13 -2.47 4.63
C GLY A 77 -11.53 -3.78 4.09
N TYR A 78 -10.29 -3.78 3.59
CA TYR A 78 -9.64 -4.96 2.99
C TYR A 78 -8.44 -5.49 3.79
N THR A 79 -8.17 -4.96 4.98
CA THR A 79 -7.03 -5.35 5.83
C THR A 79 -7.00 -6.84 6.17
N SER A 80 -8.15 -7.49 6.38
CA SER A 80 -8.20 -8.93 6.64
C SER A 80 -7.76 -9.79 5.44
N ILE A 81 -7.79 -9.22 4.23
CA ILE A 81 -7.34 -9.88 3.01
C ILE A 81 -5.88 -9.53 2.73
N THR A 82 -5.50 -8.25 2.83
CA THR A 82 -4.15 -7.79 2.45
C THR A 82 -3.12 -7.98 3.56
N GLY A 83 -3.54 -8.03 4.83
CA GLY A 83 -2.64 -8.00 5.99
C GLY A 83 -2.16 -6.60 6.38
N TYR A 84 -2.56 -5.55 5.64
CA TYR A 84 -2.09 -4.18 5.84
C TYR A 84 -3.25 -3.23 6.06
N THR A 85 -3.07 -2.24 6.95
CA THR A 85 -4.03 -1.14 7.13
C THR A 85 -4.19 -0.34 5.84
N ALA A 86 -5.27 0.42 5.74
CA ALA A 86 -5.51 1.26 4.57
C ALA A 86 -4.38 2.30 4.41
N GLU A 87 -3.90 2.45 3.19
CA GLU A 87 -2.87 3.41 2.83
C GLU A 87 -3.28 4.08 1.51
N GLU A 88 -3.97 5.22 1.59
CA GLU A 88 -4.45 5.94 0.41
C GLU A 88 -3.31 6.49 -0.49
N TRP A 89 -2.09 6.53 0.05
CA TRP A 89 -0.87 6.96 -0.64
C TRP A 89 -0.08 5.83 -1.29
N HIS A 90 -0.31 4.55 -0.94
CA HIS A 90 0.53 3.44 -1.41
C HIS A 90 0.02 2.87 -2.73
N TYR A 91 0.81 3.03 -3.79
CA TYR A 91 0.51 2.54 -5.13
C TYR A 91 1.48 1.46 -5.58
N ARG A 92 0.93 0.39 -6.15
CA ARG A 92 1.68 -0.78 -6.65
C ARG A 92 1.58 -0.87 -8.17
N TYR A 93 2.74 -0.94 -8.84
CA TYR A 93 2.80 -1.24 -10.27
C TYR A 93 2.56 -2.73 -10.52
N VAL A 94 1.60 -3.02 -11.40
CA VAL A 94 1.20 -4.37 -11.84
C VAL A 94 1.09 -4.49 -13.36
N GLY A 95 1.41 -3.41 -14.08
CA GLY A 95 1.23 -3.32 -15.53
C GLY A 95 -0.18 -2.87 -15.94
N VAL A 96 -0.27 -2.19 -17.08
CA VAL A 96 -1.51 -1.54 -17.56
C VAL A 96 -2.66 -2.52 -17.75
N ALA A 97 -2.40 -3.70 -18.31
CA ALA A 97 -3.44 -4.69 -18.57
C ALA A 97 -4.11 -5.18 -17.27
N VAL A 98 -3.31 -5.56 -16.27
CA VAL A 98 -3.80 -6.04 -14.96
C VAL A 98 -4.53 -4.92 -14.22
N ALA A 99 -3.93 -3.73 -14.16
CA ALA A 99 -4.54 -2.61 -13.42
C ALA A 99 -5.90 -2.21 -14.01
N LYS A 100 -6.03 -2.18 -15.35
CA LYS A 100 -7.31 -1.89 -16.02
C LYS A 100 -8.34 -3.00 -15.84
N ASP A 101 -7.93 -4.26 -15.86
CA ASP A 101 -8.83 -5.41 -15.66
C ASP A 101 -9.35 -5.48 -14.22
N MET A 102 -8.49 -5.21 -13.22
CA MET A 102 -8.93 -5.06 -11.83
C MET A 102 -9.94 -3.91 -11.68
N ALA A 103 -9.65 -2.76 -12.28
CA ALA A 103 -10.52 -1.59 -12.24
C ALA A 103 -11.89 -1.86 -12.88
N SER A 104 -11.93 -2.51 -14.04
CA SER A 104 -13.19 -2.83 -14.73
C SER A 104 -14.05 -3.84 -13.98
N LYS A 105 -13.42 -4.80 -13.29
CA LYS A 105 -14.10 -5.82 -12.47
C LYS A 105 -14.42 -5.36 -11.05
N GLY A 106 -13.95 -4.18 -10.65
CA GLY A 106 -14.11 -3.67 -9.29
C GLY A 106 -13.34 -4.47 -8.22
N ILE A 107 -12.33 -5.26 -8.62
CA ILE A 107 -11.51 -6.06 -7.70
C ILE A 107 -10.53 -5.14 -6.96
N LYS A 108 -10.49 -5.22 -5.63
CA LYS A 108 -9.75 -4.26 -4.78
C LYS A 108 -8.38 -4.74 -4.31
N THR A 109 -8.08 -6.03 -4.41
CA THR A 109 -6.84 -6.61 -3.89
C THR A 109 -6.21 -7.55 -4.91
N LEU A 110 -4.89 -7.68 -4.85
CA LEU A 110 -4.14 -8.62 -5.69
C LEU A 110 -4.40 -10.06 -5.26
N GLU A 111 -4.62 -10.27 -3.97
CA GLU A 111 -5.02 -11.53 -3.36
C GLU A 111 -6.31 -12.06 -4.00
N GLN A 112 -7.35 -11.22 -4.08
CA GLN A 112 -8.60 -11.58 -4.75
C GLN A 112 -8.41 -11.77 -6.26
N TYR A 113 -7.59 -10.93 -6.90
CA TYR A 113 -7.38 -10.98 -8.34
C TYR A 113 -6.70 -12.28 -8.80
N TRP A 114 -5.67 -12.71 -8.08
CA TRP A 114 -4.91 -13.92 -8.40
C TRP A 114 -5.38 -15.17 -7.64
N GLY A 115 -6.33 -15.04 -6.72
CA GLY A 115 -6.82 -16.16 -5.90
C GLY A 115 -5.75 -16.70 -4.96
N VAL A 116 -4.91 -15.82 -4.39
CA VAL A 116 -3.83 -16.18 -3.47
C VAL A 116 -4.16 -15.70 -2.05
N SER A 117 -3.57 -16.36 -1.06
CA SER A 117 -3.71 -15.97 0.34
C SER A 117 -2.91 -14.69 0.64
N GLY A 118 -3.51 -13.80 1.43
CA GLY A 118 -2.81 -12.77 2.19
C GLY A 118 -3.11 -12.93 3.68
N GLY A 119 -3.43 -11.83 4.36
CA GLY A 119 -3.71 -11.81 5.80
C GLY A 119 -2.50 -11.43 6.64
N ASP A 120 -2.67 -11.52 7.96
CA ASP A 120 -1.61 -11.19 8.93
C ASP A 120 -0.52 -12.28 8.97
N TYR A 121 0.54 -12.06 9.75
CA TYR A 121 1.68 -12.97 9.87
C TYR A 121 1.34 -14.35 10.49
N PHE A 122 0.16 -14.51 11.09
CA PHE A 122 -0.23 -15.68 11.89
C PHE A 122 -1.67 -16.14 11.61
#